data_AF-A0A4R9HZ69-F1
#
_entry.id   AF-A0A4R9HZ69-F1
#
_cell.length_a   1.000
_cell.length_b   1.000
_cell.length_c   1.000
_cell.angle_alpha   90.00
_cell.angle_beta   90.00
_cell.angle_gamma   90.00
#
_symmetry.space_group_name_H-M   'P 1'
#
loop_
_entity.id
_entity.type
_entity.pdbx_description
1 polymer ?
#
loop_
_entity_poly.entity_id
_entity_poly.type
_entity_poly.pdbx_seq_one_letter_code
_entity_poly.pdbx_strand_id
1 'polypeptide(L)' 'MKVYKHIKTGNFYLKLDEAKNCTNANDGQKMVFYCEYGKENPMKFVREISEFLEKFEEVKLS' A
#
# COMPACT_ATOMS: atom_id res chain seq x y z
N MET A 1 8.52 10.58 0.20
CA MET A 1 8.43 9.13 0.48
C MET A 1 7.36 8.94 1.55
N LYS A 2 6.30 8.17 1.31
CA LYS A 2 5.20 8.00 2.28
C LYS A 2 5.26 6.60 2.91
N VAL A 3 5.42 6.55 4.22
CA VAL A 3 5.42 5.29 4.97
C VAL A 3 4.07 5.14 5.65
N TYR A 4 3.56 3.92 5.64
CA TYR A 4 2.28 3.54 6.22
C TYR A 4 2.49 2.42 7.22
N LYS A 5 1.73 2.44 8.30
CA LYS A 5 1.70 1.37 9.30
C LYS A 5 0.38 0.62 9.19
N HIS A 6 0.43 -0.70 9.12
CA HIS A 6 -0.78 -1.53 9.14
C HIS A 6 -1.38 -1.52 10.54
N ILE A 7 -2.65 -1.15 10.67
CA ILE A 7 -3.33 -0.92 11.96
C ILE A 7 -3.36 -2.19 12.81
N LYS A 8 -3.73 -3.33 12.22
CA LYS A 8 -3.82 -4.63 12.94
C LYS A 8 -2.46 -5.21 13.37
N THR A 9 -1.47 -5.25 12.48
CA THR A 9 -0.21 -5.97 12.72
C THR A 9 0.91 -5.08 13.23
N GLY A 10 0.80 -3.76 13.05
CA GLY A 10 1.85 -2.79 13.37
C GLY A 10 3.02 -2.76 12.38
N ASN A 11 2.99 -3.57 11.32
CA ASN A 11 4.06 -3.62 10.32
C ASN A 11 4.10 -2.34 9.46
N PHE A 12 5.31 -1.94 9.05
CA PHE A 12 5.54 -0.75 8.23
C PHE A 12 5.72 -1.09 6.76
N TYR A 13 5.18 -0.22 5.91
CA TYR A 13 5.16 -0.38 4.47
C TYR A 13 5.44 0.94 3.78
N LEU A 14 6.15 0.88 2.66
CA LEU A 14 6.44 2.03 1.81
C LEU A 14 5.43 2.08 0.65
N LYS A 15 4.71 3.20 0.50
CA LYS A 15 3.94 3.47 -0.73
C LYS A 15 4.92 3.80 -1.85
N LEU A 16 4.86 3.01 -2.92
CA LEU A 16 5.70 3.17 -4.11
C LEU A 16 5.00 4.01 -5.15
N ASP A 17 3.75 3.66 -5.49
CA ASP A 17 2.96 4.37 -6.51
C ASP A 17 1.45 4.07 -6.39
N GLU A 18 0.66 4.57 -7.33
CA GLU A 18 -0.72 4.16 -7.60
C GLU A 18 -0.82 3.39 -8.92
N ALA A 19 -1.78 2.48 -8.99
CA ALA A 19 -2.05 1.69 -10.18
C ALA A 19 -3.56 1.64 -10.46
N LYS A 20 -3.93 1.27 -11.69
CA LYS A 20 -5.31 1.02 -12.08
C LYS A 20 -5.51 -0.47 -12.30
N ASN A 21 -6.55 -1.05 -11.71
CA ASN A 21 -6.97 -2.39 -12.04
C ASN A 21 -7.52 -2.42 -13.48
N CYS A 22 -7.01 -3.32 -14.32
CA CYS A 22 -7.39 -3.49 -15.73
C CYS A 22 -8.20 -4.78 -15.99
N THR A 23 -8.67 -5.47 -14.95
CA THR A 23 -9.51 -6.66 -15.10
C THR A 23 -10.95 -6.28 -15.46
N ASN A 24 -11.59 -6.98 -16.39
CA ASN A 24 -12.94 -6.64 -16.87
C ASN A 24 -14.00 -6.49 -15.76
N ALA A 25 -13.88 -7.26 -14.67
CA ALA A 25 -14.83 -7.20 -13.56
C ALA A 25 -14.62 -6.01 -12.61
N ASN A 26 -13.42 -5.43 -12.61
CA ASN A 26 -13.00 -4.39 -11.65
C ASN A 26 -12.25 -3.24 -12.34
N ASP A 27 -12.46 -3.05 -13.65
CA ASP A 27 -11.78 -2.01 -14.42
C ASP A 27 -12.13 -0.65 -13.85
N GLY A 28 -11.13 0.20 -13.66
CA GLY A 28 -11.34 1.52 -13.04
C GLY A 28 -10.92 1.61 -11.58
N GLN A 29 -10.81 0.49 -10.86
CA GLN A 29 -10.43 0.54 -9.45
C GLN A 29 -9.02 1.11 -9.28
N LYS A 30 -8.90 2.12 -8.42
CA LYS A 30 -7.63 2.71 -8.03
C LYS A 30 -6.97 1.84 -6.97
N MET A 31 -5.71 1.54 -7.19
CA MET A 31 -4.93 0.66 -6.36
C MET A 31 -3.70 1.40 -5.82
N VAL A 32 -3.27 1.04 -4.62
CA VAL A 32 -2.00 1.45 -4.04
C VAL A 32 -0.98 0.34 -4.29
N PHE A 33 0.15 0.71 -4.86
CA PHE A 33 1.32 -0.17 -5.00
C PHE A 33 2.32 0.14 -3.89
N TYR A 34 2.67 -0.87 -3.08
CA TYR A 34 3.47 -0.69 -1.88
C TYR A 34 4.35 -1.91 -1.58
N CYS A 35 5.35 -1.76 -0.71
CA CYS A 35 6.22 -2.86 -0.29
C CYS A 35 6.55 -2.80 1.20
N GLU A 36 7.16 -3.86 1.73
CA GLU A 36 7.66 -3.87 3.11
C GLU A 36 8.72 -2.79 3.32
N TYR A 37 8.66 -2.07 4.43
CA TYR A 37 9.61 -1.00 4.75
C TYR A 37 10.90 -1.57 5.37
N GLY A 38 12.06 -1.08 4.94
CA GLY A 38 13.36 -1.37 5.56
C GLY A 38 13.95 -2.77 5.26
N LYS A 39 13.39 -3.51 4.31
CA LYS A 39 13.92 -4.82 3.89
C LYS A 39 14.70 -4.72 2.59
N GLU A 40 15.78 -5.49 2.47
CA GLU A 40 16.45 -5.72 1.20
C GLU A 40 15.60 -6.66 0.33
N ASN A 41 15.35 -6.29 -0.93
CA ASN A 41 14.47 -7.02 -1.86
C ASN A 41 13.05 -7.30 -1.30
N PRO A 42 12.29 -6.26 -0.91
CA PRO A 42 11.00 -6.44 -0.26
C PRO A 42 9.96 -7.02 -1.22
N MET A 43 9.05 -7.82 -0.67
CA MET A 43 7.85 -8.24 -1.40
C MET A 43 6.98 -7.02 -1.72
N LYS A 44 6.43 -7.01 -2.94
CA LYS A 44 5.59 -5.93 -3.45
C LYS A 44 4.13 -6.38 -3.45
N PHE A 45 3.25 -5.46 -3.10
CA PHE A 45 1.83 -5.70 -2.95
C PHE A 45 1.03 -4.62 -3.67
N VAL A 46 -0.20 -4.99 -4.02
CA VAL A 46 -1.19 -4.08 -4.58
C VAL A 46 -2.49 -4.27 -3.81
N ARG A 47 -3.18 -3.17 -3.50
CA ARG A 47 -4.45 -3.18 -2.76
C ARG A 47 -5.33 -2.03 -3.24
N GLU A 48 -6.64 -2.21 -3.23
CA GLU A 48 -7.57 -1.14 -3.59
C GLU A 48 -7.41 0.05 -2.60
N ILE A 49 -7.54 1.29 -3.10
CA ILE A 49 -7.17 2.49 -2.33
C ILE A 49 -8.04 2.70 -1.09
N SER A 50 -9.36 2.47 -1.15
CA SER A 50 -10.23 2.59 0.01
C SER A 50 -9.91 1.52 1.06
N GLU A 51 -9.71 0.27 0.65
CA GLU A 51 -9.29 -0.81 1.54
C GLU A 51 -7.91 -0.52 2.15
N PHE A 52 -7.00 0.07 1.39
CA PHE A 52 -5.70 0.48 1.92
C PHE A 52 -5.85 1.57 3.00
N LEU A 53 -6.65 2.61 2.76
CA LEU A 53 -6.84 3.68 3.75
C LEU A 53 -7.60 3.22 5.00
N GLU A 54 -8.43 2.17 4.92
CA GLU A 54 -9.07 1.56 6.10
C GLU A 54 -8.11 0.72 6.96
N LYS A 55 -7.08 0.12 6.35
CA LYS A 55 -6.18 -0.83 7.05
C LYS A 55 -4.86 -0.19 7.47
N PHE A 56 -4.52 0.97 6.93
CA PHE A 56 -3.21 1.59 7.10
C PHE A 56 -3.30 3.07 7.48
N GLU A 57 -2.39 3.51 8.35
CA GLU A 57 -2.23 4.92 8.74
C GLU A 57 -0.91 5.47 8.20
N GLU A 58 -0.91 6.69 7.62
CA GLU A 58 0.32 7.37 7.19
C GLU A 58 1.12 7.80 8.42
N VAL A 59 2.40 7.43 8.47
CA VAL A 59 3.30 7.76 9.58
C VAL A 59 4.44 8.66 9.11
N LYS A 60 4.78 9.64 9.94
CA LYS A 60 5.99 10.44 9.77
C LYS A 60 7.12 9.77 10.52
N LEU A 61 8.12 9.26 9.80
CA LEU A 61 9.37 8.81 10.40
C LEU A 61 10.30 10.02 10.46
N SER A 62 10.72 10.37 11.67
CA SER A 62 11.70 11.42 12.00
C SER A 62 13.11 10.89 11.95
#